data_AF-U6KS82-F1
#
_entry.id   AF-U6KS82-F1
#
_cell.length_a   1.000
_cell.length_b   1.000
_cell.length_c   1.000
_cell.angle_alpha   90.00
_cell.angle_beta   90.00
_cell.angle_gamma   90.00
#
_symmetry.space_group_name_H-M   'P 1'
#
loop_
_entity.id
_entity.type
_entity.pdbx_description
1 polymer ?
#
loop_
_entity_poly.entity_id
_entity_poly.type
_entity_poly.pdbx_seq_one_letter_code
_entity_poly.pdbx_strand_id
1 'polypeptide(L)'
;MKETNLWGGGQQLGCTDTATNIHFTNGAADPWKSLSVLKVPKSVQIHQRVSAFVIQGGSHCTDFYSPSPSDSSSLKEGRKAIKEAVASFIEAHRNPSSSSNSSSSSSSSRESGAAAAAAAAAVVAAAPAAANALAAAAAEL
;
A
#
# COMPACT_ATOMS: atom_id res chain seq x y z
N MET A 1 32.02 -6.18 -3.28
CA MET A 1 30.91 -7.13 -3.52
C MET A 1 30.74 -8.13 -2.40
N LYS A 2 31.62 -9.13 -2.18
CA LYS A 2 31.40 -10.19 -1.17
C LYS A 2 30.97 -9.66 0.21
N GLU A 3 31.65 -8.63 0.71
CA GLU A 3 31.39 -8.03 2.02
C GLU A 3 30.04 -7.30 2.12
N THR A 4 29.69 -6.49 1.11
CA THR A 4 28.42 -5.74 1.06
C THR A 4 27.19 -6.67 1.16
N ASN A 5 27.31 -7.88 0.63
CA ASN A 5 26.23 -8.86 0.67
C ASN A 5 26.02 -9.47 2.06
N LEU A 6 27.04 -9.49 2.93
CA LEU A 6 26.91 -9.93 4.33
C LEU A 6 25.98 -9.00 5.12
N TRP A 7 25.97 -7.71 4.76
CA TRP A 7 25.13 -6.67 5.38
C TRP A 7 23.74 -6.54 4.72
N GLY A 8 23.28 -7.58 4.01
CA GLY A 8 21.97 -7.63 3.36
C GLY A 8 21.94 -7.11 1.91
N GLY A 9 23.08 -6.70 1.35
CA GLY A 9 23.19 -6.15 -0.02
C GLY A 9 22.78 -7.08 -1.17
N GLY A 10 22.42 -8.34 -0.88
CA GLY A 10 21.87 -9.30 -1.85
C GLY A 10 20.35 -9.25 -2.05
N GLN A 11 19.66 -8.19 -1.60
CA GLN A 11 18.18 -8.07 -1.60
C GLN A 11 17.47 -9.25 -0.88
N GLN A 12 18.11 -9.82 0.14
CA GLN A 12 17.57 -10.94 0.90
C GLN A 12 16.42 -10.46 1.81
N LEU A 13 15.20 -10.58 1.29
CA LEU A 13 13.95 -10.28 1.98
C LEU A 13 13.07 -11.54 2.01
N GLY A 14 12.40 -11.80 3.14
CA GLY A 14 11.50 -12.94 3.32
C GLY A 14 12.11 -14.18 3.98
N CYS A 15 13.36 -14.15 4.44
CA CYS A 15 13.94 -15.21 5.28
C CYS A 15 13.78 -14.89 6.77
N THR A 16 13.72 -15.89 7.65
CA THR A 16 13.43 -15.72 9.09
C THR A 16 14.30 -14.67 9.80
N ASP A 17 15.57 -14.58 9.40
CA ASP A 17 16.60 -13.81 10.08
C ASP A 17 16.98 -12.51 9.33
N THR A 18 16.18 -12.09 8.35
CA THR A 18 16.39 -10.82 7.62
C THR A 18 15.68 -9.65 8.29
N ALA A 19 16.18 -8.43 8.08
CA ALA A 19 15.66 -7.22 8.71
C ALA A 19 14.17 -6.96 8.43
N THR A 20 13.48 -6.37 9.42
CA THR A 20 12.03 -6.12 9.41
C THR A 20 11.72 -4.64 9.65
N ASN A 21 10.48 -4.21 9.41
CA ASN A 21 10.00 -2.84 9.62
C ASN A 21 10.80 -1.77 8.84
N ILE A 22 10.97 -1.99 7.54
CA ILE A 22 11.68 -1.08 6.62
C ILE A 22 10.72 -0.51 5.57
N HIS A 23 10.84 0.78 5.26
CA HIS A 23 10.14 1.42 4.13
C HIS A 23 11.17 2.02 3.17
N PHE A 24 11.24 1.49 1.94
CA PHE A 24 12.17 1.94 0.90
C PHE A 24 11.51 2.99 0.00
N THR A 25 11.85 4.26 0.17
CA THR A 25 11.50 5.34 -0.77
C THR A 25 12.58 5.52 -1.83
N ASN A 26 12.17 5.81 -3.06
CA ASN A 26 13.06 6.04 -4.19
C ASN A 26 12.49 7.11 -5.13
N GLY A 27 13.35 7.99 -5.66
CA GLY A 27 12.98 8.89 -6.74
C GLY A 27 12.92 8.18 -8.09
N ALA A 28 11.91 8.46 -8.92
CA ALA A 28 11.84 7.91 -10.27
C ALA A 28 12.93 8.43 -11.22
N ALA A 29 13.48 9.62 -10.96
CA ALA A 29 14.60 10.23 -11.67
C ALA A 29 15.96 10.10 -10.94
N ASP A 30 16.00 9.42 -9.79
CA ASP A 30 17.25 9.15 -9.07
C ASP A 30 18.04 8.03 -9.78
N PRO A 31 19.29 8.25 -10.23
CA PRO A 31 20.13 7.16 -10.78
C PRO A 31 20.38 6.04 -9.76
N TRP A 32 20.46 6.36 -8.46
CA TRP A 32 20.75 5.40 -7.40
C TRP A 32 19.59 4.44 -7.12
N LYS A 33 18.37 4.75 -7.58
CA LYS A 33 17.19 3.86 -7.46
C LYS A 33 17.45 2.45 -8.04
N SER A 34 18.34 2.36 -9.03
CA SER A 34 18.73 1.13 -9.70
C SER A 34 19.42 0.11 -8.78
N LEU A 35 19.99 0.58 -7.67
CA LEU A 35 20.68 -0.23 -6.66
C LEU A 35 19.78 -0.54 -5.44
N SER A 36 18.51 -0.16 -5.50
CA SER A 36 17.57 -0.13 -4.37
C SER A 36 16.42 -1.12 -4.51
N VAL A 37 15.62 -1.27 -3.46
CA VAL A 37 14.42 -2.13 -3.46
C VAL A 37 13.22 -1.34 -3.97
N LEU A 38 12.87 -1.55 -5.25
CA LEU A 38 11.76 -0.84 -5.91
C LEU A 38 10.39 -1.53 -5.77
N LYS A 39 10.37 -2.81 -5.40
CA LYS A 39 9.16 -3.63 -5.20
C LYS A 39 9.42 -4.65 -4.09
N VAL A 40 8.40 -4.95 -3.27
CA VAL A 40 8.48 -5.93 -2.17
C VAL A 40 7.34 -6.95 -2.29
N PRO A 41 7.61 -8.27 -2.27
CA PRO A 41 6.56 -9.30 -2.37
C PRO A 41 5.53 -9.22 -1.24
N LYS A 42 4.27 -9.62 -1.50
CA LYS A 42 3.17 -9.41 -0.53
C LYS A 42 3.35 -10.22 0.76
N SER A 43 3.96 -11.40 0.70
CA SER A 43 4.36 -12.19 1.87
C SER A 43 5.34 -11.42 2.77
N VAL A 44 6.37 -10.81 2.19
CA VAL A 44 7.36 -9.98 2.89
C VAL A 44 6.69 -8.75 3.52
N GLN A 45 5.78 -8.09 2.81
CA GLN A 45 5.01 -6.96 3.36
C GLN A 45 4.20 -7.35 4.62
N ILE A 46 3.68 -8.57 4.67
CA ILE A 46 2.86 -9.06 5.80
C ILE A 46 3.76 -9.52 6.95
N HIS A 47 4.68 -10.46 6.69
CA HIS A 47 5.45 -11.13 7.74
C HIS A 47 6.64 -10.32 8.26
N GLN A 48 7.26 -9.49 7.42
CA GLN A 48 8.44 -8.68 7.79
C GLN A 48 8.12 -7.18 7.86
N ARG A 49 6.91 -6.78 7.47
CA ARG A 49 6.46 -5.38 7.52
C ARG A 49 7.35 -4.46 6.69
N VAL A 50 7.97 -5.01 5.64
CA VAL A 50 8.84 -4.27 4.71
C VAL A 50 8.01 -3.80 3.51
N SER A 51 8.23 -2.58 3.06
CA SER A 51 7.47 -1.96 1.95
C SER A 51 8.35 -1.04 1.10
N ALA A 52 7.90 -0.67 -0.09
CA ALA A 52 8.61 0.24 -0.99
C ALA A 52 7.64 1.17 -1.74
N PHE A 53 8.11 2.37 -2.07
CA PHE A 53 7.37 3.37 -2.84
C PHE A 53 8.31 4.10 -3.81
N VAL A 54 7.87 4.38 -5.04
CA VAL A 54 8.65 5.08 -6.07
C VAL A 54 7.96 6.38 -6.45
N ILE A 55 8.57 7.50 -6.07
CA ILE A 55 8.05 8.86 -6.25
C ILE A 55 8.23 9.29 -7.70
N GLN A 56 7.13 9.42 -8.43
CA GLN A 56 7.17 9.84 -9.84
C GLN A 56 7.60 11.31 -9.95
N GLY A 57 8.58 11.57 -10.81
CA GLY A 57 9.29 12.85 -10.88
C GLY A 57 10.25 13.15 -9.72
N GLY A 58 10.33 12.30 -8.70
CA GLY A 58 11.26 12.47 -7.58
C GLY A 58 12.72 12.24 -7.99
N SER A 59 13.63 13.05 -7.47
CA SER A 59 15.08 12.89 -7.55
C SER A 59 15.62 12.14 -6.32
N HIS A 60 16.92 12.25 -6.04
CA HIS A 60 17.52 11.63 -4.86
C HIS A 60 16.92 12.19 -3.55
N CYS A 61 16.44 11.28 -2.68
CA CYS A 61 15.93 11.58 -1.33
C CYS A 61 14.90 12.73 -1.23
N THR A 62 14.08 12.96 -2.27
CA THR A 62 13.20 14.14 -2.34
C THR A 62 12.15 14.20 -1.21
N ASP A 63 11.78 13.04 -0.67
CA ASP A 63 10.87 12.87 0.46
C ASP A 63 11.39 13.48 1.77
N PHE A 64 12.71 13.58 1.96
CA PHE A 64 13.32 14.16 3.16
C PHE A 64 13.30 15.69 3.22
N TYR A 65 13.07 16.38 2.09
CA TYR A 65 12.93 17.84 2.11
C TYR A 65 11.62 18.28 2.77
N SER A 66 11.64 19.47 3.39
CA SER A 66 10.47 20.12 3.98
C SER A 66 9.28 20.16 3.01
N PRO A 67 8.04 19.83 3.43
CA PRO A 67 6.87 19.86 2.56
C PRO A 67 6.58 21.27 2.00
N SER A 68 6.29 21.34 0.70
CA SER A 68 5.84 22.55 0.01
C SER A 68 4.41 22.37 -0.53
N PRO A 69 3.58 23.45 -0.59
CA PRO A 69 2.34 23.42 -1.36
C PRO A 69 2.54 22.97 -2.82
N SER A 70 3.69 23.30 -3.42
CA SER A 70 4.05 22.96 -4.80
C SER A 70 4.49 21.51 -5.03
N ASP A 71 4.58 20.68 -3.99
CA ASP A 71 5.03 19.28 -4.12
C ASP A 71 4.09 18.47 -5.04
N SER A 72 4.65 17.53 -5.81
CA SER A 72 3.84 16.65 -6.67
C SER A 72 2.89 15.75 -5.85
N SER A 73 1.82 15.27 -6.48
CA SER A 73 0.91 14.27 -5.87
C SER A 73 1.69 13.04 -5.40
N SER A 74 2.56 12.48 -6.25
CA SER A 74 3.37 11.31 -5.91
C SER A 74 4.37 11.57 -4.77
N LEU A 75 4.88 12.80 -4.59
CA LEU A 75 5.72 13.16 -3.45
C LEU A 75 4.89 13.28 -2.15
N LYS A 76 3.67 13.84 -2.24
CA LYS A 76 2.71 13.90 -1.12
C LYS A 76 2.24 12.49 -0.72
N GLU A 77 1.99 11.60 -1.68
CA GLU A 77 1.68 10.18 -1.48
C GLU A 77 2.86 9.41 -0.87
N GLY A 78 4.08 9.61 -1.36
CA GLY A 78 5.29 9.01 -0.79
C GLY A 78 5.48 9.39 0.68
N ARG A 79 5.39 10.69 1.01
CA ARG A 79 5.43 11.14 2.41
C ARG A 79 4.25 10.65 3.27
N LYS A 80 3.10 10.32 2.66
CA LYS A 80 1.99 9.64 3.35
C LYS A 80 2.34 8.17 3.64
N ALA A 81 2.88 7.44 2.66
CA ALA A 81 3.29 6.05 2.81
C ALA A 81 4.38 5.86 3.89
N ILE A 82 5.37 6.76 3.96
CA ILE A 82 6.36 6.80 5.06
C ILE A 82 5.66 6.91 6.42
N LYS A 83 4.73 7.87 6.56
CA LYS A 83 4.02 8.10 7.83
C LYS A 83 3.17 6.90 8.23
N GLU A 84 2.49 6.25 7.30
CA GLU A 84 1.68 5.06 7.55
C GLU A 84 2.54 3.85 7.95
N ALA A 85 3.68 3.64 7.29
CA ALA A 85 4.64 2.61 7.68
C ALA A 85 5.19 2.84 9.10
N VAL A 86 5.71 4.04 9.38
CA VAL A 86 6.26 4.41 10.70
C VAL A 86 5.21 4.35 11.81
N ALA A 87 3.99 4.84 11.55
CA ALA A 87 2.88 4.75 12.51
C ALA A 87 2.56 3.28 12.84
N SER A 88 2.50 2.41 11.84
CA SER A 88 2.28 0.97 12.09
C SER A 88 3.46 0.32 12.81
N PHE A 89 4.71 0.69 12.53
CA PHE A 89 5.88 0.18 13.28
C PHE A 89 5.78 0.53 14.77
N ILE A 90 5.38 1.76 15.09
CA ILE A 90 5.14 2.21 16.47
C ILE A 90 3.97 1.45 17.12
N GLU A 91 2.88 1.22 16.38
CA GLU A 91 1.73 0.43 16.85
C GLU A 91 2.10 -1.02 17.17
N ALA A 92 2.80 -1.70 16.26
CA ALA A 92 3.24 -3.08 16.46
C ALA A 92 4.25 -3.21 17.61
N HIS A 93 5.09 -2.21 17.83
CA HIS A 93 6.00 -2.17 18.98
C HIS A 93 5.27 -1.96 20.31
N ARG A 94 4.18 -1.17 20.33
CA ARG A 94 3.32 -0.99 21.52
C ARG A 94 2.48 -2.23 21.84
N ASN A 95 2.02 -2.94 20.80
CA ASN A 95 1.09 -4.06 20.90
C ASN A 95 1.70 -5.36 20.32
N PRO A 96 2.81 -5.90 20.86
CA PRO A 96 3.45 -7.10 20.30
C PRO A 96 2.53 -8.33 20.33
N SER A 97 1.63 -8.42 21.31
CA SER A 97 0.76 -9.59 21.53
C SER A 97 -0.48 -9.65 20.62
N SER A 98 -0.83 -8.59 19.88
CA SER A 98 -2.00 -8.60 18.99
C SER A 98 -1.73 -9.30 17.64
N SER A 99 -0.50 -9.76 17.39
CA SER A 99 -0.16 -10.58 16.21
C SER A 99 -0.44 -12.08 16.40
N SER A 100 -0.77 -12.53 17.61
CA SER A 100 -1.07 -13.94 17.89
C SER A 100 -2.57 -14.27 17.90
N ASN A 101 -3.03 -14.86 16.80
CA ASN A 101 -4.16 -15.81 16.71
C ASN A 101 -5.59 -15.27 16.98
N SER A 102 -6.14 -14.50 16.03
CA SER A 102 -7.59 -14.26 15.90
C SER A 102 -8.36 -15.45 15.28
N SER A 103 -8.02 -16.69 15.67
CA SER A 103 -8.67 -17.93 15.21
C SER A 103 -9.84 -18.33 16.12
N SER A 104 -10.78 -17.42 16.33
CA SER A 104 -11.99 -17.65 17.13
C SER A 104 -13.22 -17.82 16.22
N SER A 105 -13.38 -19.02 15.65
CA SER A 105 -14.56 -19.39 14.87
C SER A 105 -15.80 -19.56 15.76
N SER A 106 -16.72 -18.59 15.72
CA SER A 106 -18.03 -18.66 16.40
C SER A 106 -19.18 -18.78 15.40
N SER A 107 -19.27 -19.93 14.74
CA SER A 107 -20.40 -20.28 13.87
C SER A 107 -21.64 -20.64 14.70
N SER A 108 -22.56 -19.69 14.85
CA SER A 108 -23.89 -19.91 15.43
C SER A 108 -24.97 -19.61 14.39
N SER A 109 -25.96 -20.48 14.26
CA SER A 109 -27.06 -20.38 13.28
C SER A 109 -28.40 -20.63 13.95
N ARG A 110 -29.51 -20.27 13.27
CA ARG A 110 -30.92 -20.43 13.68
C ARG A 110 -31.42 -19.41 14.72
N GLU A 111 -32.69 -19.01 14.78
CA GLU A 111 -33.82 -19.20 13.85
C GLU A 111 -34.82 -18.00 13.91
N SER A 112 -35.98 -18.12 13.24
CA SER A 112 -36.91 -17.03 12.90
C SER A 112 -37.91 -16.56 13.98
N GLY A 113 -38.35 -15.30 13.88
CA GLY A 113 -39.57 -14.77 14.52
C GLY A 113 -39.92 -13.36 14.01
N ALA A 114 -41.20 -13.02 13.83
CA ALA A 114 -41.63 -11.78 13.14
C ALA A 114 -42.77 -11.01 13.84
N ALA A 115 -42.75 -9.68 13.72
CA ALA A 115 -43.83 -8.73 14.05
C ALA A 115 -43.66 -7.43 13.21
N ALA A 116 -44.70 -6.59 13.07
CA ALA A 116 -44.76 -5.60 11.97
C ALA A 116 -45.37 -4.22 12.29
N ALA A 117 -44.94 -3.21 11.53
CA ALA A 117 -45.61 -1.95 11.13
C ALA A 117 -44.82 -1.36 9.93
N ALA A 118 -45.37 -1.06 8.74
CA ALA A 118 -46.32 0.03 8.39
C ALA A 118 -45.74 1.43 8.67
N ALA A 119 -45.55 2.36 7.71
CA ALA A 119 -45.81 2.42 6.25
C ALA A 119 -44.80 3.44 5.59
N ALA A 120 -44.86 3.97 4.35
CA ALA A 120 -45.88 4.00 3.28
C ALA A 120 -45.28 4.10 1.83
N ALA A 121 -45.26 5.29 1.20
CA ALA A 121 -44.90 5.56 -0.21
C ALA A 121 -44.27 6.99 -0.36
N ALA A 122 -43.70 7.46 -1.47
CA ALA A 122 -43.70 7.01 -2.88
C ALA A 122 -42.30 7.18 -3.53
N VAL A 123 -41.83 6.34 -4.46
CA VAL A 123 -42.06 6.30 -5.93
C VAL A 123 -41.79 7.62 -6.69
N VAL A 124 -40.72 7.62 -7.52
CA VAL A 124 -40.52 8.22 -8.88
C VAL A 124 -39.03 8.57 -9.11
N ALA A 125 -38.37 8.33 -10.25
CA ALA A 125 -38.54 7.32 -11.31
C ALA A 125 -37.27 7.23 -12.22
N ALA A 126 -37.10 6.09 -12.91
CA ALA A 126 -36.43 5.89 -14.21
C ALA A 126 -34.88 6.01 -14.39
N ALA A 127 -34.41 5.16 -15.30
CA ALA A 127 -33.12 5.10 -16.01
C ALA A 127 -33.45 4.60 -17.46
N PRO A 128 -32.51 4.33 -18.41
CA PRO A 128 -31.04 4.38 -18.33
C PRO A 128 -30.33 4.98 -19.59
N ALA A 129 -28.99 4.87 -19.59
CA ALA A 129 -28.10 4.64 -20.74
C ALA A 129 -28.00 5.64 -21.92
N ALA A 130 -26.76 6.05 -22.18
CA ALA A 130 -26.22 6.25 -23.53
C ALA A 130 -24.77 5.77 -23.57
N ALA A 131 -24.41 4.95 -24.55
CA ALA A 131 -23.02 4.59 -24.85
C ALA A 131 -22.48 5.51 -25.97
N ASN A 132 -21.16 5.62 -26.10
CA ASN A 132 -20.55 6.12 -27.33
C ASN A 132 -19.19 5.44 -27.56
N ALA A 133 -18.82 5.22 -28.82
CA ALA A 133 -17.70 4.35 -29.17
C ALA A 133 -16.95 4.77 -30.47
N LEU A 134 -15.66 4.43 -30.49
CA LEU A 134 -14.82 4.12 -31.66
C LEU A 134 -14.52 5.19 -32.74
N ALA A 135 -13.26 5.65 -32.76
CA ALA A 135 -12.41 5.94 -33.95
C ALA A 135 -10.97 6.23 -33.42
N ALA A 136 -9.90 5.52 -33.79
CA ALA A 136 -9.21 5.43 -35.09
C ALA A 136 -8.39 6.71 -35.44
N ALA A 137 -7.14 6.68 -35.95
CA ALA A 137 -6.14 5.60 -36.09
C ALA A 137 -4.75 6.17 -36.45
N ALA A 138 -3.72 5.31 -36.49
CA ALA A 138 -2.44 5.41 -37.22
C ALA A 138 -1.43 6.54 -36.90
N ALA A 139 -0.23 6.12 -36.44
CA ALA A 139 1.07 6.75 -36.71
C ALA A 139 2.21 5.76 -36.36
N GLU A 140 2.63 4.93 -37.32
CA GLU A 140 3.87 4.13 -37.29
C GLU A 140 4.68 4.49 -38.53
N LEU A 141 6.00 4.62 -38.36
CA LEU A 141 7.05 4.88 -39.38
C LEU A 141 6.93 6.21 -40.15
#